data_AF-A0A960NUI0-F1
#
_entry.id   AF-A0A960NUI0-F1
#
_cell.length_a   1.000
_cell.length_b   1.000
_cell.length_c   1.000
_cell.angle_alpha   90.00
_cell.angle_beta   90.00
_cell.angle_gamma   90.00
#
_symmetry.space_group_name_H-M   'P 1'
#
loop_
_entity.id
_entity.type
_entity.pdbx_description
1 polymer ?
#
loop_
_entity_poly.entity_id
_entity_poly.type
_entity_poly.pdbx_seq_one_letter_code
_entity_poly.pdbx_strand_id
1 'polypeptide(L)'
;LNSLEESTRLLKTLARKSTLMLKLRITPETDIEALERYWSFPGSKDIVPLLTSLKQRGTSTTLDIVHLLPRFARSRLYSYPSPDEPGSMSYMDCHWTVLNFFNQEPDPRFQDIAEVGMAFRSNYHPVTGRPRYGDIYLFTQGNGDVIHSCVYIADNIVFTKNGASPSSPWILMKYEDVVAFYPSSQPLDIQRYRLKLNSSQ
;
A
#
# COMPACT_ATOMS: atom_id res chain seq x y z
N LEU A 1 -22.94 -33.90 -10.12
CA LEU A 1 -23.24 -33.03 -8.96
C LEU A 1 -21.99 -32.21 -8.68
N ASN A 2 -21.87 -31.01 -9.24
CA ASN A 2 -20.97 -29.96 -8.77
C ASN A 2 -21.85 -28.72 -8.79
N SER A 3 -22.47 -28.39 -7.64
CA SER A 3 -23.40 -27.26 -7.61
C SER A 3 -22.62 -25.96 -7.82
N LEU A 4 -23.26 -24.95 -8.42
CA LEU A 4 -22.66 -23.61 -8.58
C LEU A 4 -22.14 -23.07 -7.24
N GLU A 5 -22.78 -23.46 -6.15
CA GLU A 5 -22.45 -23.12 -4.76
C GLU A 5 -21.15 -23.79 -4.29
N GLU A 6 -20.93 -25.06 -4.60
CA GLU A 6 -19.68 -25.77 -4.28
C GLU A 6 -18.49 -25.20 -5.06
N SER A 7 -18.68 -24.94 -6.35
CA SER A 7 -17.67 -24.26 -7.19
C SER A 7 -17.36 -22.85 -6.66
N THR A 8 -18.38 -22.10 -6.27
CA THR A 8 -18.20 -20.76 -5.67
C THR A 8 -17.48 -20.82 -4.32
N ARG A 9 -17.82 -21.80 -3.47
CA ARG A 9 -17.16 -21.99 -2.16
C ARG A 9 -15.71 -22.42 -2.33
N LEU A 10 -15.42 -23.28 -3.29
CA LEU A 10 -14.05 -23.70 -3.63
C LEU A 10 -13.24 -22.51 -4.14
N LEU A 11 -13.77 -21.73 -5.09
CA LEU A 11 -13.11 -20.51 -5.59
C LEU A 11 -12.87 -19.50 -4.47
N LYS A 12 -13.86 -19.25 -3.59
CA LYS A 12 -13.70 -18.38 -2.43
C LYS A 12 -12.61 -18.87 -1.48
N THR A 13 -12.49 -20.19 -1.29
CA THR A 13 -11.49 -20.78 -0.39
C THR A 13 -10.08 -20.68 -0.98
N LEU A 14 -9.92 -21.00 -2.26
CA LEU A 14 -8.64 -20.89 -2.98
C LEU A 14 -8.19 -19.44 -3.18
N ALA A 15 -9.13 -18.50 -3.26
CA ALA A 15 -8.85 -17.07 -3.38
C ALA A 15 -8.51 -16.39 -2.04
N ARG A 16 -8.67 -17.07 -0.89
CA ARG A 16 -8.33 -16.48 0.42
C ARG A 16 -6.84 -16.16 0.47
N LYS A 17 -6.53 -14.89 0.73
CA LYS A 17 -5.17 -14.42 1.02
C LYS A 17 -5.06 -14.16 2.52
N SER A 18 -3.97 -14.59 3.14
CA SER A 18 -3.62 -14.16 4.50
C SER A 18 -3.44 -12.65 4.47
N THR A 19 -4.09 -11.94 5.39
CA THR A 19 -4.03 -10.49 5.51
C THR A 19 -3.76 -10.10 6.95
N LEU A 20 -3.16 -8.95 7.15
CA LEU A 20 -2.92 -8.39 8.48
C LEU A 20 -4.03 -7.39 8.82
N MET A 21 -4.38 -7.28 10.10
CA MET A 21 -5.09 -6.11 10.65
C MET A 21 -4.11 -5.40 11.57
N LEU A 22 -3.54 -4.30 11.10
CA LEU A 22 -2.50 -3.56 11.81
C LEU A 22 -3.13 -2.48 12.71
N LYS A 23 -2.72 -2.48 13.98
CA LYS A 23 -3.17 -1.51 14.98
C LYS A 23 -1.97 -0.82 15.62
N LEU A 24 -2.07 0.50 15.75
CA LEU A 24 -1.14 1.32 16.51
C LEU A 24 -1.55 1.32 17.98
N ARG A 25 -0.64 0.96 18.88
CA ARG A 25 -0.85 1.08 20.32
C ARG A 25 -0.51 2.51 20.77
N ILE A 26 -1.43 3.12 21.53
CA ILE A 26 -1.26 4.46 22.10
C ILE A 26 -1.37 4.32 23.62
N THR A 27 -0.35 4.80 24.33
CA THR A 27 -0.25 4.81 25.80
C THR A 27 -0.12 6.25 26.32
N PRO A 28 -0.32 6.50 27.62
CA PRO A 28 -0.11 7.82 28.22
C PRO A 28 1.29 8.41 28.01
N GLU A 29 2.29 7.57 27.72
CA GLU A 29 3.69 7.96 27.49
C GLU A 29 4.02 8.12 26.00
N THR A 30 3.08 7.82 25.10
CA THR A 30 3.32 7.85 23.65
C THR A 30 3.70 9.24 23.16
N ASP A 31 4.78 9.35 22.38
CA ASP A 31 5.22 10.57 21.73
C ASP A 31 4.33 10.86 20.50
N ILE A 32 3.43 11.83 20.63
CA ILE A 32 2.50 12.21 19.56
C ILE A 32 3.23 12.91 18.41
N GLU A 33 4.27 13.69 18.70
CA GLU A 33 5.03 14.40 17.67
C GLU A 33 5.82 13.42 16.80
N ALA A 34 6.38 12.36 17.40
CA ALA A 34 7.03 11.30 16.63
C ALA A 34 6.04 10.57 15.72
N LEU A 35 4.83 10.29 16.20
CA LEU A 35 3.79 9.67 15.39
C LEU A 35 3.30 10.60 14.28
N GLU A 36 3.10 11.87 14.56
CA GLU A 36 2.76 12.87 13.54
C GLU A 36 3.84 12.91 12.46
N ARG A 37 5.12 13.05 12.83
CA ARG A 37 6.24 13.08 11.87
C ARG A 37 6.31 11.83 10.99
N TYR A 38 5.91 10.67 11.53
CA TYR A 38 5.94 9.42 10.79
C TYR A 38 4.73 9.25 9.86
N TRP A 39 3.52 9.51 10.37
CA TRP A 39 2.25 9.24 9.68
C TRP A 39 1.75 10.41 8.83
N SER A 40 2.37 11.59 8.93
CA SER A 40 1.99 12.75 8.12
C SER A 40 2.39 12.60 6.65
N PHE A 41 1.54 13.10 5.78
CA PHE A 41 1.75 13.17 4.34
C PHE A 41 1.05 14.41 3.77
N PRO A 42 1.35 14.84 2.52
CA PRO A 42 0.65 15.97 1.91
C PRO A 42 -0.87 15.77 1.93
N GLY A 43 -1.58 16.66 2.62
CA GLY A 43 -3.05 16.60 2.77
C GLY A 43 -3.56 15.75 3.94
N SER A 44 -2.69 15.14 4.76
CA SER A 44 -3.09 14.54 6.02
C SER A 44 -3.56 15.62 7.00
N LYS A 45 -4.84 15.60 7.35
CA LYS A 45 -5.42 16.47 8.38
C LYS A 45 -5.83 15.62 9.58
N ASP A 46 -5.93 16.27 10.74
CA ASP A 46 -6.56 15.71 11.94
C ASP A 46 -5.88 14.49 12.59
N ILE A 47 -4.67 14.10 12.15
CA ILE A 47 -3.88 13.03 12.80
C ILE A 47 -3.56 13.42 14.26
N VAL A 48 -3.04 14.63 14.48
CA VAL A 48 -2.65 15.08 15.83
C VAL A 48 -3.84 15.17 16.80
N PRO A 49 -4.97 15.83 16.47
CA PRO A 49 -6.14 15.83 17.35
C PRO A 49 -6.63 14.42 17.68
N LEU A 50 -6.69 13.52 16.69
CA LEU A 50 -7.09 12.13 16.89
C LEU A 50 -6.18 11.43 17.91
N LEU A 51 -4.87 11.42 17.66
CA LEU A 51 -3.90 10.75 18.53
C LEU A 51 -3.86 11.36 19.94
N THR A 52 -3.96 12.69 20.04
CA THR A 52 -4.01 13.42 21.31
C THR A 52 -5.23 13.03 22.12
N SER A 53 -6.42 12.96 21.50
CA SER A 53 -7.65 12.55 22.16
C SER A 53 -7.58 11.12 22.72
N LEU A 54 -6.89 10.22 22.01
CA LEU A 54 -6.70 8.84 22.43
C LEU A 54 -5.72 8.74 23.62
N LYS A 55 -4.64 9.52 23.59
CA LYS A 55 -3.67 9.61 24.69
C LYS A 55 -4.29 10.20 25.97
N GLN A 56 -5.10 11.25 25.85
CA GLN A 56 -5.74 11.94 26.98
C GLN A 56 -6.73 11.07 27.78
N ARG A 57 -7.14 9.91 27.26
CA ARG A 57 -7.94 8.93 28.01
C ARG A 57 -7.21 8.34 29.21
N GLY A 58 -5.89 8.56 29.33
CA GLY A 58 -5.07 8.09 30.46
C GLY A 58 -4.93 6.57 30.55
N THR A 59 -5.36 5.84 29.53
CA THR A 59 -5.32 4.37 29.45
C THR A 59 -4.73 3.94 28.11
N SER A 60 -4.08 2.78 28.09
CA SER A 60 -3.58 2.21 26.84
C SER A 60 -4.72 1.81 25.92
N THR A 61 -4.68 2.27 24.67
CA THR A 61 -5.68 1.99 23.64
C THR A 61 -5.01 1.59 22.32
N THR A 62 -5.81 1.09 21.38
CA THR A 62 -5.36 0.74 20.04
C THR A 62 -6.16 1.49 18.99
N LEU A 63 -5.48 2.07 18.00
CA LEU A 63 -6.05 2.69 16.82
C LEU A 63 -5.79 1.78 15.61
N ASP A 64 -6.82 1.48 14.82
CA ASP A 64 -6.62 0.81 13.53
C ASP A 64 -5.91 1.77 12.57
N ILE A 65 -4.83 1.31 11.91
CA ILE A 65 -4.03 2.18 11.04
C ILE A 65 -4.80 2.64 9.80
N VAL A 66 -5.95 2.05 9.49
CA VAL A 66 -6.88 2.53 8.46
C VAL A 66 -7.22 4.02 8.62
N HIS A 67 -7.19 4.54 9.85
CA HIS A 67 -7.41 5.96 10.16
C HIS A 67 -6.21 6.86 9.85
N LEU A 68 -5.02 6.28 9.63
CA LEU A 68 -3.77 6.96 9.30
C LEU A 68 -3.42 6.84 7.80
N LEU A 69 -4.15 5.99 7.06
CA LEU A 69 -3.95 5.81 5.62
C LEU A 69 -4.53 6.97 4.81
N PRO A 70 -3.94 7.31 3.63
CA PRO A 70 -4.54 8.25 2.72
C PRO A 70 -5.87 7.71 2.20
N ARG A 71 -6.75 8.62 1.76
CA ARG A 71 -8.11 8.29 1.31
C ARG A 71 -8.12 7.14 0.29
N PHE A 72 -7.22 7.19 -0.70
CA PHE A 72 -7.10 6.17 -1.74
C PHE A 72 -6.83 4.77 -1.18
N ALA A 73 -5.83 4.63 -0.31
CA ALA A 73 -5.48 3.33 0.27
C ALA A 73 -6.56 2.87 1.24
N ARG A 74 -7.09 3.79 2.05
CA ARG A 74 -8.15 3.51 3.02
C ARG A 74 -9.41 2.96 2.38
N SER A 75 -9.87 3.51 1.26
CA SER A 75 -11.10 3.07 0.59
C SER A 75 -10.97 1.73 -0.12
N ARG A 76 -9.73 1.28 -0.37
CA ARG A 76 -9.44 0.02 -1.08
C ARG A 76 -8.93 -1.09 -0.18
N LEU A 77 -8.50 -0.77 1.04
CA LEU A 77 -7.95 -1.77 1.94
C LEU A 77 -8.96 -2.90 2.22
N TYR A 78 -8.51 -4.14 2.03
CA TYR A 78 -9.29 -5.38 2.10
C TYR A 78 -10.44 -5.48 1.08
N SER A 79 -10.36 -4.76 -0.03
CA SER A 79 -11.29 -4.87 -1.14
C SER A 79 -10.64 -5.43 -2.40
N TYR A 80 -11.48 -5.80 -3.36
CA TYR A 80 -11.10 -6.19 -4.70
C TYR A 80 -11.54 -5.08 -5.67
N PRO A 81 -10.87 -4.91 -6.83
CA PRO A 81 -11.39 -4.07 -7.90
C PRO A 81 -12.85 -4.44 -8.19
N SER A 82 -13.73 -3.45 -8.20
CA SER A 82 -15.12 -3.70 -8.59
C SER A 82 -15.16 -3.98 -10.11
N PRO A 83 -15.89 -5.00 -10.60
CA PRO A 83 -16.01 -5.24 -12.03
C PRO A 83 -16.51 -4.02 -12.81
N ASP A 84 -17.36 -3.20 -12.18
CA ASP A 84 -17.94 -1.99 -12.77
C ASP A 84 -17.04 -0.75 -12.63
N GLU A 85 -15.92 -0.85 -11.89
CA GLU A 85 -14.96 0.26 -11.78
C GLU A 85 -14.14 0.37 -13.06
N PRO A 86 -14.08 1.55 -13.70
CA PRO A 86 -13.21 1.75 -14.86
C PRO A 86 -11.76 1.37 -14.54
N GLY A 87 -11.18 0.51 -15.38
CA GLY A 87 -9.81 0.05 -15.21
C GLY A 87 -9.61 -1.20 -14.38
N SER A 88 -10.67 -1.73 -13.75
CA SER A 88 -10.60 -2.93 -12.90
C SER A 88 -10.00 -4.15 -13.58
N MET A 89 -10.18 -4.26 -14.90
CA MET A 89 -9.70 -5.34 -15.76
C MET A 89 -8.42 -5.00 -16.54
N SER A 90 -7.91 -3.76 -16.48
CA SER A 90 -6.84 -3.29 -17.37
C SER A 90 -5.65 -2.69 -16.64
N TYR A 91 -5.82 -1.54 -15.97
CA TYR A 91 -4.70 -0.73 -15.48
C TYR A 91 -4.62 -0.60 -13.96
N MET A 92 -5.60 -1.10 -13.19
CA MET A 92 -5.58 -1.04 -11.72
C MET A 92 -4.64 -2.08 -11.09
N ASP A 93 -3.38 -2.04 -11.51
CA ASP A 93 -2.34 -2.95 -11.07
C ASP A 93 -1.54 -2.42 -9.87
N CYS A 94 -0.45 -3.09 -9.54
CA CYS A 94 0.42 -2.70 -8.44
C CYS A 94 1.11 -1.34 -8.69
N HIS A 95 1.48 -1.01 -9.92
CA HIS A 95 2.16 0.25 -10.25
C HIS A 95 1.20 1.44 -10.19
N TRP A 96 0.01 1.30 -10.76
CA TRP A 96 -1.07 2.27 -10.63
C TRP A 96 -1.43 2.50 -9.15
N THR A 97 -1.44 1.43 -8.35
CA THR A 97 -1.75 1.50 -6.92
C THR A 97 -0.72 2.32 -6.15
N VAL A 98 0.58 2.04 -6.32
CA VAL A 98 1.63 2.75 -5.55
C VAL A 98 1.74 4.22 -5.96
N LEU A 99 1.55 4.55 -7.25
CA LEU A 99 1.62 5.93 -7.73
C LEU A 99 0.43 6.78 -7.27
N ASN A 100 -0.71 6.15 -7.00
CA ASN A 100 -1.90 6.83 -6.46
C ASN A 100 -2.00 6.82 -4.94
N PHE A 101 -1.05 6.23 -4.22
CA PHE A 101 -1.16 6.00 -2.77
C PHE A 101 -1.50 7.27 -1.98
N PHE A 102 -0.85 8.40 -2.29
CA PHE A 102 -1.10 9.68 -1.62
C PHE A 102 -2.13 10.57 -2.33
N ASN A 103 -2.64 10.16 -3.49
CA ASN A 103 -3.61 10.96 -4.22
C ASN A 103 -4.99 10.87 -3.56
N GLN A 104 -5.74 11.97 -3.56
CA GLN A 104 -7.13 11.96 -3.07
C GLN A 104 -8.05 11.19 -4.02
N GLU A 105 -7.87 11.44 -5.32
CA GLU A 105 -8.52 10.76 -6.42
C GLU A 105 -7.44 10.20 -7.37
N PRO A 106 -7.62 9.02 -7.97
CA PRO A 106 -6.60 8.44 -8.83
C PRO A 106 -6.29 9.35 -10.04
N ASP A 107 -5.00 9.53 -10.34
CA ASP A 107 -4.55 10.30 -11.50
C ASP A 107 -4.84 9.50 -12.78
N PRO A 108 -5.65 10.03 -13.71
CA PRO A 108 -6.02 9.33 -14.93
C PRO A 108 -4.84 9.08 -15.87
N ARG A 109 -3.71 9.79 -15.71
CA ARG A 109 -2.51 9.54 -16.51
C ARG A 109 -1.92 8.16 -16.26
N PHE A 110 -2.03 7.64 -15.03
CA PHE A 110 -1.46 6.34 -14.66
C PHE A 110 -2.22 5.14 -15.26
N GLN A 111 -3.22 5.39 -16.11
CA GLN A 111 -3.81 4.38 -16.98
C GLN A 111 -2.88 3.96 -18.12
N ASP A 112 -1.93 4.83 -18.48
CA ASP A 112 -0.89 4.58 -19.48
C ASP A 112 0.42 4.15 -18.80
N ILE A 113 0.95 3.00 -19.21
CA ILE A 113 2.21 2.46 -18.68
C ILE A 113 3.41 3.37 -18.98
N ALA A 114 3.37 4.14 -20.07
CA ALA A 114 4.41 5.12 -20.39
C ALA A 114 4.44 6.24 -19.35
N GLU A 115 3.27 6.73 -18.94
CA GLU A 115 3.10 7.74 -17.89
C GLU A 115 3.53 7.20 -16.52
N VAL A 116 3.23 5.94 -16.20
CA VAL A 116 3.72 5.27 -14.99
C VAL A 116 5.24 5.31 -14.93
N GLY A 117 5.92 4.90 -16.02
CA GLY A 117 7.37 4.90 -16.10
C GLY A 117 7.96 6.32 -16.02
N MET A 118 7.33 7.31 -16.64
CA MET A 118 7.74 8.71 -16.54
C MET A 118 7.59 9.24 -15.12
N ALA A 119 6.46 8.99 -14.46
CA ALA A 119 6.17 9.45 -13.11
C ALA A 119 7.18 8.89 -12.09
N PHE A 120 7.55 7.61 -12.20
CA PHE A 120 8.61 7.04 -11.36
C PHE A 120 9.93 7.79 -11.52
N ARG A 121 10.36 8.08 -12.77
CA ARG A 121 11.62 8.78 -13.04
C ARG A 121 11.60 10.25 -12.61
N SER A 122 10.49 10.95 -12.85
CA SER A 122 10.38 12.39 -12.61
C SER A 122 10.07 12.70 -11.15
N ASN A 123 9.18 11.94 -10.51
CA ASN A 123 8.62 12.29 -9.21
C ASN A 123 9.24 11.52 -8.05
N TYR A 124 9.98 10.44 -8.31
CA TYR A 124 10.59 9.63 -7.25
C TYR A 124 12.11 9.64 -7.33
N HIS A 125 12.75 9.43 -6.18
CA HIS A 125 14.20 9.26 -6.09
C HIS A 125 14.55 8.02 -5.28
N PRO A 126 15.65 7.31 -5.62
CA PRO A 126 16.06 6.12 -4.89
C PRO A 126 16.50 6.46 -3.46
N VAL A 127 16.27 5.55 -2.52
CA VAL A 127 16.66 5.67 -1.11
C VAL A 127 17.31 4.39 -0.59
N THR A 128 18.40 4.53 0.16
CA THR A 128 19.16 3.41 0.75
C THR A 128 19.06 3.33 2.28
N GLY A 129 18.55 4.39 2.93
CA GLY A 129 18.40 4.47 4.39
C GLY A 129 17.25 3.64 4.96
N ARG A 130 16.83 3.93 6.19
CA ARG A 130 15.62 3.31 6.78
C ARG A 130 14.38 3.66 5.94
N PRO A 131 13.52 2.67 5.65
CA PRO A 131 12.28 2.94 4.92
C PRO A 131 11.37 3.85 5.75
N ARG A 132 10.59 4.68 5.06
CA ARG A 132 9.61 5.58 5.64
C ARG A 132 8.25 5.30 5.05
N TYR A 133 7.22 5.66 5.81
CA TYR A 133 5.83 5.58 5.37
C TYR A 133 5.65 6.19 3.97
N GLY A 134 5.10 5.41 3.05
CA GLY A 134 4.90 5.83 1.67
C GLY A 134 6.05 5.55 0.71
N ASP A 135 7.21 5.06 1.19
CA ASP A 135 8.26 4.61 0.30
C ASP A 135 7.75 3.45 -0.56
N ILE A 136 8.09 3.46 -1.84
CA ILE A 136 7.73 2.41 -2.78
C ILE A 136 8.87 1.41 -2.84
N TYR A 137 8.53 0.13 -2.69
CA TYR A 137 9.43 -0.98 -3.00
C TYR A 137 9.14 -1.43 -4.43
N LEU A 138 10.18 -1.47 -5.26
CA LEU A 138 10.12 -1.89 -6.65
C LEU A 138 10.93 -3.18 -6.79
N PHE A 139 10.28 -4.23 -7.28
CA PHE A 139 10.87 -5.56 -7.44
C PHE A 139 11.22 -5.75 -8.91
N THR A 140 12.50 -5.98 -9.18
CA THR A 140 13.04 -6.23 -10.52
C THR A 140 13.69 -7.60 -10.60
N GLN A 141 13.57 -8.23 -11.77
CA GLN A 141 14.30 -9.45 -12.10
C GLN A 141 15.72 -9.11 -12.59
N GLY A 142 16.60 -10.11 -12.64
CA GLY A 142 18.01 -9.93 -13.05
C GLY A 142 18.20 -9.43 -14.49
N ASN A 143 17.17 -9.52 -15.34
CA ASN A 143 17.15 -8.94 -16.68
C ASN A 143 16.72 -7.46 -16.71
N GLY A 144 16.34 -6.88 -15.57
CA GLY A 144 15.86 -5.51 -15.44
C GLY A 144 14.34 -5.34 -15.50
N ASP A 145 13.58 -6.42 -15.71
CA ASP A 145 12.12 -6.33 -15.79
C ASP A 145 11.52 -6.04 -14.41
N VAL A 146 10.66 -5.02 -14.36
CA VAL A 146 9.87 -4.69 -13.16
C VAL A 146 8.68 -5.64 -13.07
N ILE A 147 8.56 -6.36 -11.96
CA ILE A 147 7.53 -7.38 -11.78
C ILE A 147 6.50 -7.05 -10.69
N HIS A 148 6.85 -6.19 -9.74
CA HIS A 148 5.95 -5.80 -8.67
C HIS A 148 6.33 -4.46 -8.04
N SER A 149 5.35 -3.80 -7.44
CA SER A 149 5.59 -2.71 -6.51
C SER A 149 4.60 -2.68 -5.36
N CYS A 150 5.06 -2.24 -4.19
CA CYS A 150 4.20 -2.05 -3.02
C CYS A 150 4.66 -0.85 -2.19
N VAL A 151 3.80 -0.38 -1.28
CA VAL A 151 4.08 0.79 -0.44
C VAL A 151 4.46 0.34 0.97
N TYR A 152 5.57 0.82 1.49
CA TYR A 152 5.96 0.60 2.88
C TYR A 152 5.05 1.36 3.85
N ILE A 153 4.54 0.65 4.86
CA ILE A 153 3.66 1.21 5.89
C ILE A 153 4.41 1.41 7.20
N ALA A 154 4.81 0.34 7.88
CA ALA A 154 5.57 0.34 9.13
C ALA A 154 6.02 -1.07 9.49
N ASP A 155 7.10 -1.25 10.25
CA ASP A 155 7.56 -2.55 10.79
C ASP A 155 7.54 -3.70 9.77
N ASN A 156 8.12 -3.46 8.59
CA ASN A 156 8.13 -4.41 7.47
C ASN A 156 6.75 -4.81 6.96
N ILE A 157 5.71 -4.04 7.22
CA ILE A 157 4.38 -4.20 6.64
C ILE A 157 4.27 -3.28 5.43
N VAL A 158 3.70 -3.82 4.36
CA VAL A 158 3.48 -3.13 3.09
C VAL A 158 1.99 -3.15 2.72
N PHE A 159 1.54 -2.07 2.09
CA PHE A 159 0.28 -2.02 1.37
C PHE A 159 0.55 -2.43 -0.07
N THR A 160 -0.15 -3.46 -0.54
CA THR A 160 0.09 -4.03 -1.86
C THR A 160 -1.22 -4.37 -2.56
N LYS A 161 -1.18 -4.26 -3.89
CA LYS A 161 -2.10 -4.90 -4.81
C LYS A 161 -1.35 -6.04 -5.44
N ASN A 162 -1.70 -7.28 -5.10
CA ASN A 162 -0.94 -8.50 -5.47
C ASN A 162 -1.03 -8.87 -6.97
N GLY A 163 -0.69 -7.93 -7.86
CA GLY A 163 -0.73 -8.07 -9.30
C GLY A 163 -1.93 -7.37 -9.97
N ALA A 164 -1.91 -7.42 -11.30
CA ALA A 164 -2.91 -6.77 -12.16
C ALA A 164 -4.27 -7.47 -12.16
N SER A 165 -4.39 -8.67 -11.62
CA SER A 165 -5.63 -9.43 -11.68
C SER A 165 -6.75 -8.79 -10.84
N PRO A 166 -8.00 -8.73 -11.35
CA PRO A 166 -9.18 -8.33 -10.57
C PRO A 166 -9.43 -9.21 -9.34
N SER A 167 -8.95 -10.46 -9.36
CA SER A 167 -9.04 -11.37 -8.21
C SER A 167 -7.93 -11.16 -7.17
N SER A 168 -7.08 -10.15 -7.36
CA SER A 168 -6.05 -9.78 -6.38
C SER A 168 -6.54 -8.58 -5.57
N PRO A 169 -6.63 -8.68 -4.23
CA PRO A 169 -7.12 -7.59 -3.41
C PRO A 169 -6.02 -6.56 -3.11
N TRP A 170 -6.44 -5.39 -2.62
CA TRP A 170 -5.56 -4.47 -1.90
C TRP A 170 -5.50 -4.89 -0.43
N ILE A 171 -4.32 -5.23 0.08
CA ILE A 171 -4.17 -5.75 1.44
C ILE A 171 -2.88 -5.25 2.12
N LEU A 172 -2.83 -5.45 3.44
CA LEU A 172 -1.59 -5.36 4.21
C LEU A 172 -0.94 -6.74 4.29
N MET A 173 0.34 -6.81 3.95
CA MET A 173 1.16 -8.01 4.07
C MET A 173 2.48 -7.69 4.74
N LYS A 174 3.13 -8.70 5.34
CA LYS A 174 4.53 -8.54 5.66
C LYS A 174 5.35 -8.51 4.36
N TYR A 175 6.39 -7.71 4.36
CA TYR A 175 7.34 -7.60 3.24
C TYR A 175 7.94 -8.96 2.88
N GLU A 176 8.29 -9.79 3.87
CA GLU A 176 8.80 -11.15 3.66
C GLU A 176 7.82 -12.05 2.90
N ASP A 177 6.52 -11.93 3.19
CA ASP A 177 5.47 -12.69 2.50
C ASP A 177 5.29 -12.21 1.06
N VAL A 178 5.47 -10.91 0.80
CA VAL A 178 5.46 -10.37 -0.57
C VAL A 178 6.66 -10.87 -1.36
N VAL A 179 7.87 -10.84 -0.78
CA VAL A 179 9.08 -11.39 -1.43
C VAL A 179 8.87 -12.88 -1.76
N ALA A 180 8.31 -13.66 -0.83
CA ALA A 180 8.02 -15.07 -1.05
C ALA A 180 6.93 -15.33 -2.10
N PHE A 181 6.01 -14.38 -2.30
CA PHE A 181 4.93 -14.48 -3.29
C PHE A 181 5.42 -14.33 -4.74
N TYR A 182 6.58 -13.70 -4.95
CA TYR A 182 7.21 -13.54 -6.26
C TYR A 182 8.46 -14.43 -6.39
N PRO A 183 8.33 -15.76 -6.38
CA PRO A 183 9.47 -16.65 -6.53
C PRO A 183 10.09 -16.44 -7.90
N SER A 184 11.40 -16.19 -7.91
CA SER A 184 12.20 -16.03 -9.11
C SER A 184 13.36 -17.02 -9.06
N SER A 185 13.73 -17.57 -10.22
CA SER A 185 14.92 -18.44 -10.35
C SER A 185 16.22 -17.67 -10.12
N GLN A 186 16.18 -16.34 -10.20
CA GLN A 186 17.27 -15.43 -9.86
C GLN A 186 16.86 -14.54 -8.68
N PRO A 187 17.81 -14.09 -7.84
CA PRO A 187 17.53 -13.12 -6.79
C PRO A 187 16.83 -11.88 -7.37
N LEU A 188 15.75 -11.44 -6.70
CA LEU A 188 15.11 -10.17 -7.04
C LEU A 188 16.01 -9.02 -6.61
N ASP A 189 16.19 -8.04 -7.48
CA ASP A 189 16.69 -6.73 -7.06
C ASP A 189 15.52 -5.93 -6.52
N ILE A 190 15.67 -5.39 -5.31
CA ILE A 190 14.59 -4.68 -4.61
C ILE A 190 15.07 -3.28 -4.29
N GLN A 191 14.59 -2.34 -5.07
CA GLN A 191 14.94 -0.95 -4.98
C GLN A 191 13.85 -0.18 -4.23
N ARG A 192 14.25 0.86 -3.50
CA ARG A 192 13.33 1.68 -2.71
C ARG A 192 13.33 3.08 -3.23
N TYR A 193 12.13 3.64 -3.39
CA TYR A 193 11.91 4.95 -3.96
C TYR A 193 11.05 5.79 -3.03
N ARG A 194 11.38 7.07 -2.93
CA ARG A 194 10.61 8.05 -2.17
C ARG A 194 10.09 9.13 -3.09
N LEU A 195 8.84 9.53 -2.87
CA LEU A 195 8.24 10.66 -3.56
C LEU A 195 9.04 11.92 -3.24
N LYS A 196 9.48 12.63 -4.27
CA LYS A 196 10.08 13.95 -4.14
C LYS A 196 9.01 14.87 -3.58
N LEU A 197 9.27 15.47 -2.42
CA LEU A 197 8.47 16.59 -1.98
C LEU A 197 8.73 17.70 -2.99
N ASN A 198 7.76 18.01 -3.84
CA ASN A 198 7.81 19.26 -4.57
C ASN A 198 7.85 20.36 -3.51
N SER A 199 8.89 21.18 -3.53
CA SER A 199 8.90 22.48 -2.87
C SER A 199 7.81 23.30 -3.54
N SER A 200 6.56 23.15 -3.13
CA SER A 200 5.49 24.01 -3.62
C SER A 200 5.76 25.42 -3.09
N GLN A 201 5.78 26.35 -4.05
CA GLN A 201 5.75 27.80 -3.90
C GLN A 201 4.63 28.27 -2.98
#